data_AF-F2SQI9-F1
#
_entry.id   AF-F2SQI9-F1
#
_cell.length_a   1.000
_cell.length_b   1.000
_cell.length_c   1.000
_cell.angle_alpha   90.00
_cell.angle_beta   90.00
_cell.angle_gamma   90.00
#
_symmetry.space_group_name_H-M   'P 1'
#
loop_
_entity.id
_entity.type
_entity.pdbx_description
1 polymer ?
#
loop_
_entity_poly.entity_id
_entity_poly.type
_entity_poly.pdbx_seq_one_letter_code
_entity_poly.pdbx_strand_id
1 'polypeptide(L)'
;MDSITTLTVGRVSGLIAFGNFVLTVTFPLLLAIVLIHRLRDKLSAVSWSVLARQLHSTLWPSILRTDSVAGKHVYWSVSALAYTNIGLAVLGVVSGVVTPLGLGDHIRPAESRDVSFHYAPDLSNFGKNTIARPVMPLSRDCIITSAYCPGAIVPGAVINQGEGNRSANPDITATTRIPENITEMFSSVSKKSSVAGILDIQYRFWLPYTSEYFDDHKPYPRGQLLSLESLISRDDITLVEGVIADMHSGGIGFRNHSVPSGIPFGAEWEEDILWVEPEISCVNTNLTYELTLADTRNGTFSPPIRSIELVDEGGFSNLRHGNPYKGWPNITYASPDPQLRADRSAWLNNFLAGFTYNLTDGNSSAVGYGFNVTPGKHYPIAGSVPYFVTLDIQSLSLNGAWLNLPSASFDNNGTLTVGNRTIKSAEDDLYWYSIGLFSELNGRCLGQYNDASIRNEYNVECGHFFGAASRVDGGNPLFKEAGSKWRKPIYTCAGAVKSSVKTVSFVMNGTASLESLSVKKMEDK
;
A
#
# COMPACT_ATOMS: atom_id res chain seq x y z
N MET A 1 34.56 16.58 23.91
CA MET A 1 34.70 16.94 22.48
C MET A 1 36.12 16.61 22.08
N ASP A 2 36.39 15.32 21.83
CA ASP A 2 37.65 14.94 21.22
C ASP A 2 37.44 14.94 19.71
N SER A 3 38.26 15.73 19.02
CA SER A 3 38.21 15.87 17.57
C SER A 3 38.61 14.55 16.91
N ILE A 4 37.62 13.73 16.56
CA ILE A 4 37.83 12.67 15.58
C ILE A 4 38.11 13.38 14.26
N THR A 5 39.40 13.56 13.98
CA THR A 5 39.88 14.10 12.72
C THR A 5 39.48 13.13 11.63
N THR A 6 38.50 13.50 10.82
CA THR A 6 38.09 12.74 9.66
C THR A 6 39.28 12.62 8.72
N LEU A 7 39.81 11.40 8.62
CA LEU A 7 40.87 11.03 7.70
C LEU A 7 40.26 10.93 6.32
N THR A 8 40.44 11.97 5.50
CA THR A 8 39.99 11.94 4.11
C THR A 8 40.79 10.90 3.32
N VAL A 9 40.18 10.32 2.28
CA VAL A 9 40.86 9.40 1.36
C VAL A 9 42.20 9.96 0.88
N GLY A 10 42.26 11.26 0.59
CA GLY A 10 43.49 11.95 0.20
C GLY A 10 44.59 11.94 1.27
N ARG A 11 44.24 12.08 2.56
CA ARG A 11 45.21 12.03 3.67
C ARG A 11 45.77 10.62 3.87
N VAL A 12 44.91 9.61 3.79
CA VAL A 12 45.31 8.20 3.95
C VAL A 12 46.17 7.75 2.77
N SER A 13 45.76 8.11 1.55
CA SER A 13 46.55 7.91 0.32
C SER A 13 47.94 8.54 0.43
N GLY A 14 48.01 9.81 0.88
CA GLY A 14 49.27 10.51 1.09
C GLY A 14 50.19 9.84 2.13
N LEU A 15 49.62 9.34 3.23
CA LEU A 15 50.37 8.60 4.25
C LEU A 15 50.93 7.28 3.72
N ILE A 16 50.16 6.53 2.94
CA ILE A 16 50.63 5.29 2.30
C ILE A 16 51.77 5.59 1.31
N ALA A 17 51.60 6.61 0.47
CA ALA A 17 52.63 7.03 -0.48
C ALA A 17 53.92 7.48 0.23
N PHE A 18 53.78 8.25 1.32
CA PHE A 18 54.91 8.66 2.15
C PHE A 18 55.62 7.48 2.82
N GLY A 19 54.87 6.53 3.39
CA GLY A 19 55.43 5.31 3.98
C GLY A 19 56.22 4.49 2.97
N ASN A 20 55.71 4.35 1.74
CA ASN A 20 56.41 3.65 0.67
C ASN A 20 57.70 4.38 0.25
N PHE A 21 57.66 5.72 0.16
CA PHE A 21 58.85 6.52 -0.12
C PHE A 21 59.93 6.35 0.97
N VAL A 22 59.54 6.45 2.25
CA VAL A 22 60.46 6.28 3.37
C VAL A 22 61.10 4.89 3.35
N LEU A 23 60.31 3.82 3.16
CA LEU A 23 60.84 2.46 3.06
C LEU A 23 61.80 2.29 1.88
N THR A 24 61.43 2.81 0.71
CA THR A 24 62.24 2.70 -0.51
C THR A 24 63.60 3.41 -0.37
N VAL A 25 63.65 4.55 0.33
CA VAL A 25 64.89 5.32 0.53
C VAL A 25 65.72 4.79 1.70
N THR A 26 65.09 4.45 2.82
CA THR A 26 65.81 4.11 4.07
C THR A 26 66.29 2.68 4.13
N PHE A 27 65.54 1.72 3.56
CA PHE A 27 65.87 0.30 3.64
C PHE A 27 67.22 -0.03 2.97
N PRO A 28 67.55 0.47 1.76
CA PRO A 28 68.86 0.24 1.15
C PRO A 28 70.02 0.90 1.92
N LEU A 29 69.78 2.08 2.51
CA LEU A 29 70.77 2.81 3.30
C LEU A 29 71.11 2.10 4.61
N LEU A 30 70.10 1.58 5.31
CA LEU A 30 70.26 0.82 6.56
C LEU A 30 70.93 -0.53 6.30
N LEU A 31 70.54 -1.23 5.23
CA LEU A 31 71.16 -2.50 4.86
C LEU A 31 72.66 -2.34 4.60
N ALA A 32 73.06 -1.23 3.96
CA ALA A 32 74.47 -0.89 3.75
C ALA A 32 75.24 -0.65 5.08
N ILE A 33 74.63 0.04 6.05
CA ILE A 33 75.24 0.23 7.39
C ILE A 33 75.40 -1.12 8.10
N VAL A 34 74.37 -1.98 8.09
CA VAL A 34 74.43 -3.31 8.71
C VAL A 34 75.51 -4.18 8.08
N LEU A 35 75.66 -4.11 6.75
CA LEU A 35 76.73 -4.79 6.01
C LEU A 35 78.11 -4.31 6.46
N ILE A 36 78.34 -3.00 6.55
CA ILE A 36 79.63 -2.44 7.02
C ILE A 36 79.90 -2.86 8.47
N HIS A 37 78.89 -2.79 9.35
CA HIS A 37 79.06 -3.09 10.77
C HIS A 37 79.38 -4.57 11.06
N ARG A 38 78.88 -5.50 10.25
CA ARG A 38 79.14 -6.94 10.43
C ARG A 38 80.48 -7.41 9.85
N LEU A 39 81.19 -6.56 9.13
CA LEU A 39 82.40 -6.91 8.41
C LEU A 39 83.64 -6.57 9.25
N ARG A 40 84.56 -7.54 9.41
CA ARG A 40 85.80 -7.39 10.22
C ARG A 40 86.88 -6.65 9.44
N ASP A 41 87.82 -6.01 10.14
CA ASP A 41 88.88 -5.15 9.57
C ASP A 41 89.86 -5.83 8.57
N LYS A 42 89.86 -7.16 8.48
CA LYS A 42 90.70 -7.94 7.54
C LYS A 42 89.83 -8.75 6.59
N LEU A 43 89.53 -8.17 5.44
CA LEU A 43 88.77 -8.82 4.37
C LEU A 43 89.64 -8.99 3.13
N SER A 44 89.34 -10.05 2.35
CA SER A 44 89.99 -10.26 1.06
C SER A 44 89.68 -9.12 0.09
N ALA A 45 90.58 -8.86 -0.87
CA ALA A 45 90.37 -7.83 -1.89
C ALA A 45 89.05 -8.04 -2.67
N VAL A 46 88.67 -9.29 -2.90
CA VAL A 46 87.40 -9.66 -3.56
C VAL A 46 86.19 -9.24 -2.74
N SER A 47 86.23 -9.43 -1.42
CA SER A 47 85.15 -9.02 -0.50
C SER A 47 85.01 -7.50 -0.45
N TRP A 48 86.12 -6.76 -0.47
CA TRP A 48 86.11 -5.30 -0.57
C TRP A 48 85.52 -4.81 -1.89
N SER A 49 85.82 -5.46 -3.01
CA SER A 49 85.22 -5.11 -4.31
C SER A 49 83.71 -5.33 -4.34
N VAL A 50 83.21 -6.43 -3.77
CA VAL A 50 81.77 -6.70 -3.68
C VAL A 50 81.08 -5.70 -2.75
N LEU A 51 81.69 -5.35 -1.63
CA LEU A 51 81.17 -4.35 -0.69
C LEU A 51 81.12 -2.96 -1.34
N ALA A 52 82.19 -2.54 -2.02
CA ALA A 52 82.23 -1.28 -2.75
C ALA A 52 81.15 -1.22 -3.82
N ARG A 53 80.93 -2.31 -4.58
CA ARG A 53 79.85 -2.41 -5.57
C ARG A 53 78.47 -2.23 -4.94
N GLN A 54 78.22 -2.84 -3.77
CA GLN A 54 76.94 -2.69 -3.08
C GLN A 54 76.76 -1.27 -2.52
N LEU A 55 77.80 -0.67 -1.93
CA LEU A 55 77.74 0.71 -1.44
C LEU A 55 77.51 1.73 -2.56
N HIS A 56 78.16 1.53 -3.71
CA HIS A 56 77.95 2.35 -4.90
C HIS A 56 76.55 2.20 -5.53
N SER A 57 75.81 1.15 -5.20
CA SER A 57 74.42 0.96 -5.65
C SER A 57 73.37 1.66 -4.77
N THR A 58 73.79 2.28 -3.67
CA THR A 58 72.93 3.03 -2.75
C THR A 58 73.14 4.55 -2.88
N LEU A 59 72.40 5.36 -2.10
CA LEU A 59 72.57 6.83 -2.07
C LEU A 59 73.81 7.31 -1.30
N TRP A 60 74.58 6.40 -0.67
CA TRP A 60 75.79 6.73 0.11
C TRP A 60 76.86 7.53 -0.66
N PRO A 61 77.19 7.22 -1.94
CA PRO A 61 78.19 7.98 -2.69
C PRO A 61 77.79 9.45 -2.88
N SER A 62 76.51 9.73 -3.10
CA SER A 62 75.99 11.09 -3.22
C SER A 62 75.98 11.84 -1.89
N ILE A 63 75.64 11.15 -0.79
CA ILE A 63 75.67 11.72 0.57
C ILE A 63 77.12 12.04 0.99
N LEU A 64 78.05 11.12 0.74
CA LEU A 64 79.47 11.26 1.08
C LEU A 64 80.26 12.07 0.04
N ARG A 65 79.60 12.50 -1.05
CA ARG A 65 80.21 13.19 -2.20
C ARG A 65 81.46 12.48 -2.74
N THR A 66 81.39 11.16 -2.78
CA THR A 66 82.46 10.28 -3.28
C THR A 66 82.05 9.76 -4.66
N ASP A 67 82.11 10.64 -5.65
CA ASP A 67 81.75 10.26 -7.02
C ASP A 67 82.96 9.60 -7.70
N SER A 68 82.82 8.33 -8.09
CA SER A 68 83.91 7.51 -8.64
C SER A 68 83.73 7.15 -10.12
N VAL A 69 82.76 7.75 -10.83
CA VAL A 69 82.41 7.33 -12.20
C VAL A 69 82.57 8.46 -13.22
N ALA A 70 83.41 8.22 -14.24
CA ALA A 70 83.46 9.01 -15.47
C ALA A 70 82.31 8.59 -16.41
N GLY A 71 81.33 9.47 -16.62
CA GLY A 71 80.09 9.18 -17.36
C GLY A 71 80.17 9.18 -18.90
N LYS A 72 81.34 9.01 -19.52
CA LYS A 72 81.50 9.04 -20.99
C LYS A 72 82.13 7.74 -21.51
N HIS A 73 81.53 7.17 -22.58
CA HIS A 73 81.94 5.94 -23.29
C HIS A 73 81.70 4.60 -22.56
N VAL A 74 80.48 4.37 -22.06
CA VAL A 74 80.09 3.08 -21.43
C VAL A 74 79.31 2.21 -22.40
N TYR A 75 79.59 0.91 -22.39
CA TYR A 75 78.94 -0.11 -23.23
C TYR A 75 77.43 -0.22 -22.92
N TRP A 76 76.59 -0.26 -23.96
CA TRP A 76 75.12 -0.13 -23.88
C TRP A 76 74.46 -1.09 -22.87
N SER A 77 74.94 -2.33 -22.75
CA SER A 77 74.37 -3.34 -21.86
C SER A 77 74.61 -3.04 -20.37
N VAL A 78 75.71 -2.37 -20.04
CA VAL A 78 76.00 -1.89 -18.68
C VAL A 78 75.16 -0.64 -18.36
N SER A 79 74.93 0.21 -19.36
CA SER A 79 74.03 1.36 -19.23
C SER A 79 72.57 0.93 -19.04
N ALA A 80 72.10 -0.07 -19.78
CA ALA A 80 70.74 -0.62 -19.62
C ALA A 80 70.48 -1.17 -18.20
N LEU A 81 71.45 -1.87 -17.61
CA LEU A 81 71.41 -2.36 -16.22
C LEU A 81 71.47 -1.23 -15.17
N ALA A 82 72.09 -0.10 -15.49
CA ALA A 82 72.03 1.08 -14.63
C ALA A 82 70.63 1.72 -14.67
N TYR A 83 69.98 1.73 -15.83
CA TYR A 83 68.61 2.24 -15.99
C TYR A 83 67.53 1.33 -15.38
N THR A 84 67.78 0.03 -15.15
CA THR A 84 66.80 -0.84 -14.46
C THR A 84 66.57 -0.44 -13.00
N ASN A 85 67.57 0.13 -12.31
CA ASN A 85 67.38 0.66 -10.97
C ASN A 85 66.44 1.88 -10.96
N ILE A 86 66.53 2.72 -12.01
CA ILE A 86 65.58 3.81 -12.22
C ILE A 86 64.18 3.24 -12.53
N GLY A 87 64.09 2.17 -13.32
CA GLY A 87 62.84 1.46 -13.58
C GLY A 87 62.15 0.90 -12.32
N LEU A 88 62.91 0.28 -11.41
CA LEU A 88 62.38 -0.18 -10.12
C LEU A 88 61.93 0.98 -9.22
N ALA A 89 62.67 2.09 -9.21
CA ALA A 89 62.26 3.29 -8.47
C ALA A 89 60.95 3.88 -9.02
N VAL A 90 60.79 3.92 -10.35
CA VAL A 90 59.55 4.33 -11.01
C VAL A 90 58.40 3.39 -10.66
N LEU A 91 58.62 2.07 -10.67
CA LEU A 91 57.62 1.08 -10.22
C LEU A 91 57.19 1.28 -8.77
N GLY A 92 58.12 1.63 -7.87
CA GLY A 92 57.82 1.97 -6.48
C GLY A 92 56.93 3.22 -6.36
N VAL A 93 57.17 4.24 -7.20
CA VAL A 93 56.32 5.44 -7.29
C VAL A 93 54.94 5.09 -7.84
N VAL A 94 54.86 4.31 -8.93
CA VAL A 94 53.59 3.88 -9.53
C VAL A 94 52.79 3.03 -8.54
N SER A 95 53.44 2.10 -7.83
CA SER A 95 52.84 1.36 -6.73
C SER A 95 52.21 2.31 -5.70
N GLY A 96 52.95 3.32 -5.22
CA GLY A 96 52.44 4.30 -4.26
C GLY A 96 51.22 5.10 -4.75
N VAL A 97 51.05 5.25 -6.07
CA VAL A 97 49.90 5.91 -6.69
C VAL A 97 48.74 4.95 -6.94
N VAL A 98 49.00 3.66 -7.22
CA VAL A 98 47.97 2.67 -7.57
C VAL A 98 47.31 2.04 -6.35
N THR A 99 48.03 1.78 -5.27
CA THR A 99 47.46 1.18 -4.04
C THR A 99 46.28 1.96 -3.45
N PRO A 100 46.22 3.30 -3.51
CA PRO A 100 45.09 4.07 -2.99
C PRO A 100 43.83 4.10 -3.87
N LEU A 101 43.86 3.65 -5.13
CA LEU A 101 42.67 3.71 -6.02
C LEU A 101 41.49 2.85 -5.52
N GLY A 102 41.73 1.93 -4.59
CA GLY A 102 40.69 1.11 -3.97
C GLY A 102 40.06 1.71 -2.71
N LEU A 103 40.47 2.90 -2.24
CA LEU A 103 39.84 3.53 -1.08
C LEU A 103 38.55 4.26 -1.47
N GLY A 104 37.45 3.86 -0.84
CA GLY A 104 36.15 4.55 -0.92
C GLY A 104 35.72 5.05 0.44
N ASP A 105 34.93 6.11 0.45
CA ASP A 105 34.22 6.57 1.65
C ASP A 105 32.93 5.76 1.82
N HIS A 106 32.67 5.30 3.04
CA HIS A 106 31.40 4.69 3.41
C HIS A 106 30.74 5.49 4.53
N ILE A 107 29.50 5.91 4.30
CA ILE A 107 28.67 6.52 5.34
C ILE A 107 28.18 5.38 6.23
N ARG A 108 28.45 5.47 7.53
CA ARG A 108 27.94 4.53 8.54
C ARG A 108 26.99 5.26 9.47
N PRO A 109 25.96 4.59 10.00
CA PRO A 109 25.13 5.14 11.05
C PRO A 109 26.01 5.59 12.22
N ALA A 110 25.87 6.87 12.59
CA ALA A 110 26.46 7.39 13.81
C ALA A 110 25.64 6.92 15.04
N GLU A 111 26.09 7.26 16.23
CA GLU A 111 25.29 7.05 17.44
C GLU A 111 23.94 7.77 17.36
N SER A 112 22.93 7.17 17.99
CA SER A 112 21.58 7.75 18.10
C SER A 112 21.65 9.13 18.73
N ARG A 113 21.02 10.11 18.07
CA ARG A 113 21.01 11.50 18.51
C ARG A 113 19.60 12.05 18.44
N ASP A 114 19.21 12.77 19.49
CA ASP A 114 17.97 13.53 19.51
C ASP A 114 18.05 14.72 18.54
N VAL A 115 17.08 14.79 17.64
CA VAL A 115 16.98 15.79 16.58
C VAL A 115 15.56 16.29 16.47
N SER A 116 15.41 17.57 16.11
CA SER A 116 14.09 18.16 15.89
C SER A 116 13.52 17.72 14.55
N PHE A 117 12.26 17.33 14.55
CA PHE A 117 11.49 17.05 13.35
C PHE A 117 10.69 18.27 12.92
N HIS A 118 10.58 18.49 11.61
CA HIS A 118 9.70 19.48 11.03
C HIS A 118 8.77 18.84 10.01
N TYR A 119 7.59 19.43 9.86
CA TYR A 119 6.62 19.00 8.86
C TYR A 119 7.22 19.13 7.45
N ALA A 120 7.13 18.04 6.69
CA ALA A 120 7.55 17.97 5.30
C ALA A 120 6.31 18.02 4.41
N PRO A 121 5.99 19.19 3.82
CA PRO A 121 4.80 19.32 3.01
C PRO A 121 4.88 18.46 1.75
N ASP A 122 3.76 17.83 1.39
CA ASP A 122 3.62 17.16 0.11
C ASP A 122 3.36 18.20 -1.01
N LEU A 123 4.19 18.17 -2.05
CA LEU A 123 4.10 19.07 -3.21
C LEU A 123 3.29 18.47 -4.38
N SER A 124 2.83 17.22 -4.22
CA SER A 124 1.98 16.52 -5.18
C SER A 124 0.55 17.10 -5.21
N ASN A 125 -0.30 16.52 -6.05
CA ASN A 125 -1.73 16.85 -6.09
C ASN A 125 -2.41 16.56 -4.75
N PHE A 126 -1.95 15.58 -3.97
CA PHE A 126 -2.52 15.27 -2.67
C PHE A 126 -2.29 16.41 -1.67
N GLY A 127 -1.06 16.86 -1.49
CA GLY A 127 -0.76 17.98 -0.59
C GLY A 127 -1.36 19.31 -1.04
N LYS A 128 -1.24 19.68 -2.31
CA LYS A 128 -1.79 20.97 -2.84
C LYS A 128 -3.30 21.10 -2.71
N ASN A 129 -4.01 19.98 -2.74
CA ASN A 129 -5.46 19.94 -2.61
C ASN A 129 -5.93 19.52 -1.21
N THR A 130 -5.02 19.33 -0.26
CA THR A 130 -5.38 19.10 1.15
C THR A 130 -5.40 20.44 1.86
N ILE A 131 -6.58 20.83 2.36
CA ILE A 131 -6.72 22.07 3.13
C ILE A 131 -6.53 21.80 4.62
N ALA A 132 -6.07 22.81 5.36
CA ALA A 132 -6.08 22.75 6.81
C ALA A 132 -7.50 22.58 7.34
N ARG A 133 -7.67 21.76 8.39
CA ARG A 133 -8.96 21.60 9.05
C ARG A 133 -9.47 22.97 9.54
N PRO A 134 -10.74 23.33 9.28
CA PRO A 134 -11.32 24.56 9.79
C PRO A 134 -11.22 24.64 11.33
N VAL A 135 -11.01 25.85 11.85
CA VAL A 135 -10.92 26.12 13.30
C VAL A 135 -12.30 26.05 13.94
N MET A 136 -12.85 24.84 14.03
CA MET A 136 -14.16 24.53 14.62
C MET A 136 -14.08 23.24 15.45
N PRO A 137 -14.96 23.03 16.44
CA PRO A 137 -14.98 21.79 17.23
C PRO A 137 -15.17 20.54 16.37
N LEU A 138 -14.78 19.37 16.89
CA LEU A 138 -15.11 18.09 16.27
C LEU A 138 -16.62 17.87 16.34
N SER A 139 -17.19 17.47 15.21
CA SER A 139 -18.62 17.25 15.01
C SER A 139 -18.89 15.82 14.54
N ARG A 140 -20.04 15.27 14.91
CA ARG A 140 -20.59 14.02 14.39
C ARG A 140 -22.10 14.17 14.21
N ASP A 141 -22.60 13.67 13.10
CA ASP A 141 -24.02 13.61 12.80
C ASP A 141 -24.41 12.12 12.78
N CYS A 142 -25.33 11.71 13.67
CA CYS A 142 -25.80 10.34 13.75
C CYS A 142 -27.06 10.09 12.89
N ILE A 143 -27.53 11.09 12.14
CA ILE A 143 -28.70 11.05 11.25
C ILE A 143 -30.02 10.82 12.01
N ILE A 144 -29.98 10.66 13.34
CA ILE A 144 -31.15 10.53 14.19
C ILE A 144 -31.70 11.93 14.49
N THR A 145 -32.66 12.39 13.69
CA THR A 145 -33.28 13.73 13.81
C THR A 145 -34.02 13.96 15.12
N SER A 146 -34.35 12.90 15.85
CA SER A 146 -35.17 12.93 17.07
C SER A 146 -34.38 12.70 18.36
N ALA A 147 -33.06 12.51 18.28
CA ALA A 147 -32.29 11.96 19.39
C ALA A 147 -30.82 12.41 19.35
N TYR A 148 -30.16 12.43 20.50
CA TYR A 148 -28.76 12.84 20.60
C TYR A 148 -27.83 11.67 20.26
N CYS A 149 -26.70 11.98 19.63
CA CYS A 149 -25.65 10.98 19.38
C CYS A 149 -25.18 10.29 20.67
N PRO A 150 -24.86 8.98 20.64
CA PRO A 150 -24.40 8.24 21.83
C PRO A 150 -23.20 8.89 22.53
N GLY A 151 -23.34 9.29 23.80
CA GLY A 151 -22.30 9.97 24.57
C GLY A 151 -22.27 11.50 24.40
N ALA A 152 -23.22 12.10 23.68
CA ALA A 152 -23.41 13.56 23.71
C ALA A 152 -23.94 14.00 25.09
N ILE A 153 -23.62 15.23 25.48
CA ILE A 153 -24.18 15.84 26.68
C ILE A 153 -25.61 16.30 26.34
N VAL A 154 -26.61 15.68 26.96
CA VAL A 154 -28.02 16.06 26.83
C VAL A 154 -28.37 17.02 27.97
N PRO A 155 -28.74 18.28 27.68
CA PRO A 155 -29.16 19.20 28.73
C PRO A 155 -30.52 18.78 29.32
N GLY A 156 -30.61 18.65 30.65
CA GLY A 156 -31.87 18.36 31.34
C GLY A 156 -32.17 16.86 31.53
N ALA A 157 -33.46 16.52 31.71
CA ALA A 157 -33.89 15.14 31.88
C ALA A 157 -33.85 14.39 30.55
N VAL A 158 -33.33 13.17 30.56
CA VAL A 158 -33.23 12.30 29.37
C VAL A 158 -34.39 11.31 29.37
N ILE A 159 -35.09 11.21 28.24
CA ILE A 159 -36.13 10.22 27.99
C ILE A 159 -35.53 9.11 27.12
N ASN A 160 -35.89 7.85 27.39
CA ASN A 160 -35.45 6.66 26.65
C ASN A 160 -33.91 6.50 26.61
N GLN A 161 -33.28 6.47 27.79
CA GLN A 161 -31.86 6.13 27.91
C GLN A 161 -31.59 4.77 27.25
N GLY A 162 -30.69 4.74 26.28
CA GLY A 162 -30.34 3.53 25.51
C GLY A 162 -30.99 3.42 24.12
N GLU A 163 -32.07 4.17 23.82
CA GLU A 163 -32.77 4.17 22.52
C GLU A 163 -32.77 5.57 21.87
N GLY A 164 -31.67 6.31 22.03
CA GLY A 164 -31.43 7.61 21.37
C GLY A 164 -31.28 8.81 22.30
N ASN A 165 -31.35 8.65 23.62
CA ASN A 165 -31.11 9.74 24.59
C ASN A 165 -31.82 11.06 24.20
N ARG A 166 -33.15 11.05 24.18
CA ARG A 166 -33.94 12.24 23.79
C ARG A 166 -33.98 13.24 24.94
N SER A 167 -33.91 14.53 24.62
CA SER A 167 -34.19 15.59 25.60
C SER A 167 -35.67 15.59 25.99
N ALA A 168 -35.97 15.74 27.27
CA ALA A 168 -37.34 15.96 27.74
C ALA A 168 -37.88 17.37 27.40
N ASN A 169 -37.00 18.28 26.98
CA ASN A 169 -37.35 19.61 26.52
C ASN A 169 -37.33 19.65 24.97
N PRO A 170 -38.47 19.89 24.30
CA PRO A 170 -38.57 19.94 22.84
C PRO A 170 -37.89 21.17 22.21
N ASP A 171 -37.58 22.21 22.99
CA ASP A 171 -36.94 23.44 22.49
C ASP A 171 -35.41 23.32 22.39
N ILE A 172 -34.82 22.21 22.85
CA ILE A 172 -33.37 22.00 22.82
C ILE A 172 -33.01 21.13 21.62
N THR A 173 -32.36 21.75 20.63
CA THR A 173 -31.85 21.03 19.46
C THR A 173 -30.67 20.13 19.83
N ALA A 174 -30.55 18.99 19.14
CA ALA A 174 -29.42 18.10 19.34
C ALA A 174 -28.13 18.76 18.86
N THR A 175 -27.00 18.50 19.53
CA THR A 175 -25.71 19.04 19.11
C THR A 175 -24.89 18.01 18.34
N THR A 176 -24.20 18.45 17.27
CA THR A 176 -23.21 17.60 16.61
C THR A 176 -21.88 17.57 17.34
N ARG A 177 -21.65 18.48 18.29
CA ARG A 177 -20.37 18.62 18.97
C ARG A 177 -20.03 17.36 19.78
N ILE A 178 -18.81 16.86 19.58
CA ILE A 178 -18.26 15.79 20.41
C ILE A 178 -17.75 16.40 21.73
N PRO A 179 -18.22 15.92 22.90
CA PRO A 179 -17.73 16.36 24.20
C PRO A 179 -16.23 16.17 24.40
N GLU A 180 -15.61 17.07 25.18
CA GLU A 180 -14.15 17.13 25.34
C GLU A 180 -13.58 15.88 26.01
N ASN A 181 -14.30 15.31 26.99
CA ASN A 181 -13.94 14.06 27.65
C ASN A 181 -13.82 12.86 26.67
N ILE A 182 -14.68 12.80 25.65
CA ILE A 182 -14.61 11.77 24.60
C ILE A 182 -13.42 12.04 23.69
N THR A 183 -13.22 13.30 23.27
CA THR A 183 -12.08 13.64 22.40
C THR A 183 -10.72 13.42 23.07
N GLU A 184 -10.63 13.67 24.38
CA GLU A 184 -9.41 13.45 25.15
C GLU A 184 -9.09 11.96 25.28
N MET A 185 -10.10 11.12 25.53
CA MET A 185 -9.94 9.67 25.57
C MET A 185 -9.30 9.13 24.28
N PHE A 186 -9.80 9.55 23.11
CA PHE A 186 -9.31 9.08 21.81
C PHE A 186 -8.01 9.75 21.32
N SER A 187 -7.58 10.87 21.90
CA SER A 187 -6.34 11.57 21.53
C SER A 187 -5.20 11.38 22.55
N SER A 188 -5.46 10.70 23.66
CA SER A 188 -4.49 10.54 24.76
C SER A 188 -3.20 9.80 24.32
N VAL A 189 -3.33 8.80 23.45
CA VAL A 189 -2.22 7.98 22.95
C VAL A 189 -1.45 8.70 21.84
N SER A 190 -2.14 9.29 20.87
CA SER A 190 -1.50 9.96 19.72
C SER A 190 -0.72 11.22 20.11
N LYS A 191 -1.01 11.83 21.27
CA LYS A 191 -0.19 12.92 21.83
C LYS A 191 1.21 12.49 22.26
N LYS A 192 1.44 11.19 22.50
CA LYS A 192 2.71 10.65 23.04
C LYS A 192 3.35 9.60 22.14
N SER A 193 2.75 9.28 21.01
CA SER A 193 3.16 8.20 20.10
C SER A 193 2.99 8.64 18.65
N SER A 194 3.72 8.01 17.74
CA SER A 194 3.52 8.15 16.28
C SER A 194 2.26 7.43 15.75
N VAL A 195 1.59 6.63 16.59
CA VAL A 195 0.40 5.86 16.20
C VAL A 195 -0.81 6.79 16.18
N ALA A 196 -1.39 6.97 14.99
CA ALA A 196 -2.60 7.77 14.80
C ALA A 196 -3.82 7.16 15.51
N GLY A 197 -4.66 8.01 16.11
CA GLY A 197 -5.97 7.65 16.62
C GLY A 197 -7.09 7.95 15.62
N ILE A 198 -8.32 7.58 15.97
CA ILE A 198 -9.51 7.79 15.12
C ILE A 198 -9.78 9.27 14.81
N LEU A 199 -9.38 10.19 15.70
CA LEU A 199 -9.58 11.64 15.53
C LEU A 199 -8.43 12.32 14.76
N ASP A 200 -7.31 11.62 14.57
CA ASP A 200 -6.18 12.09 13.78
C ASP A 200 -6.39 11.80 12.28
N ILE A 201 -7.20 10.78 11.96
CA ILE A 201 -7.64 10.48 10.59
C ILE A 201 -8.73 11.48 10.19
N GLN A 202 -8.40 12.35 9.25
CA GLN A 202 -9.26 13.46 8.87
C GLN A 202 -9.43 13.57 7.36
N TYR A 203 -10.50 14.26 6.96
CA TYR A 203 -10.76 14.55 5.56
C TYR A 203 -9.78 15.60 5.03
N ARG A 204 -9.39 15.44 3.77
CA ARG A 204 -8.58 16.42 3.03
C ARG A 204 -9.36 17.68 2.68
N PHE A 205 -10.68 17.56 2.61
CA PHE A 205 -11.59 18.64 2.21
C PHE A 205 -12.75 18.77 3.18
N TRP A 206 -13.19 20.01 3.34
CA TRP A 206 -14.22 20.41 4.28
C TRP A 206 -15.19 21.37 3.63
N LEU A 207 -16.47 21.19 3.90
CA LEU A 207 -17.53 22.11 3.53
C LEU A 207 -18.36 22.49 4.76
N PRO A 208 -18.83 23.75 4.86
CA PRO A 208 -19.78 24.13 5.88
C PRO A 208 -21.12 23.43 5.59
N TYR A 209 -21.67 22.74 6.58
CA TYR A 209 -22.95 22.06 6.47
C TYR A 209 -23.90 22.57 7.55
N THR A 210 -25.15 22.82 7.20
CA THR A 210 -26.22 23.25 8.10
C THR A 210 -27.34 22.22 8.08
N SER A 211 -27.86 21.87 9.27
CA SER A 211 -29.00 20.97 9.42
C SER A 211 -30.11 21.69 10.18
N GLU A 212 -31.36 21.43 9.83
CA GLU A 212 -32.53 21.95 10.55
C GLU A 212 -32.72 21.31 11.94
N TYR A 213 -32.12 20.14 12.15
CA TYR A 213 -32.29 19.34 13.36
C TYR A 213 -31.19 19.56 14.40
N PHE A 214 -30.04 20.12 14.01
CA PHE A 214 -28.85 20.18 14.83
C PHE A 214 -28.30 21.59 15.03
N ASP A 215 -27.68 21.82 16.18
CA ASP A 215 -26.91 23.02 16.53
C ASP A 215 -27.64 24.35 16.24
N ASP A 216 -28.96 24.39 16.41
CA ASP A 216 -29.82 25.54 16.09
C ASP A 216 -29.57 26.10 14.68
N HIS A 217 -29.47 25.24 13.66
CA HIS A 217 -29.22 25.60 12.27
C HIS A 217 -27.84 26.25 12.01
N LYS A 218 -26.93 26.25 12.98
CA LYS A 218 -25.58 26.79 12.80
C LYS A 218 -24.74 25.84 11.94
N PRO A 219 -23.85 26.39 11.10
CA PRO A 219 -22.98 25.57 10.26
C PRO A 219 -21.90 24.87 11.09
N TYR A 220 -21.57 23.64 10.71
CA TYR A 220 -20.45 22.86 11.26
C TYR A 220 -19.62 22.23 10.12
N PRO A 221 -18.34 21.87 10.35
CA PRO A 221 -17.50 21.30 9.30
C PRO A 221 -17.95 19.88 8.97
N ARG A 222 -18.16 19.61 7.69
CA ARG A 222 -18.41 18.27 7.17
C ARG A 222 -17.30 17.89 6.20
N GLY A 223 -16.73 16.71 6.41
CA GLY A 223 -15.73 16.15 5.51
C GLY A 223 -16.34 15.83 4.15
N GLN A 224 -15.58 16.10 3.08
CA GLN A 224 -15.96 15.75 1.72
C GLN A 224 -14.93 14.79 1.13
N LEU A 225 -15.41 13.69 0.56
CA LEU A 225 -14.58 12.81 -0.25
C LEU A 225 -14.42 13.43 -1.65
N LEU A 226 -13.18 13.64 -2.07
CA LEU A 226 -12.83 14.09 -3.41
C LEU A 226 -11.70 13.21 -3.94
N SER A 227 -11.89 12.70 -5.17
CA SER A 227 -10.87 11.91 -5.86
C SER A 227 -9.84 12.84 -6.47
N LEU A 228 -8.57 12.68 -6.09
CA LEU A 228 -7.47 13.53 -6.57
C LEU A 228 -6.68 12.85 -7.67
N GLU A 229 -6.02 11.74 -7.34
CA GLU A 229 -5.17 10.98 -8.25
C GLU A 229 -5.29 9.49 -7.92
N SER A 230 -5.14 8.64 -8.94
CA SER A 230 -5.11 7.18 -8.76
C SER A 230 -3.68 6.70 -8.56
N LEU A 231 -3.44 5.96 -7.48
CA LEU A 231 -2.16 5.32 -7.20
C LEU A 231 -2.07 3.88 -7.75
N ILE A 232 -3.17 3.33 -8.29
CA ILE A 232 -3.35 1.91 -8.63
C ILE A 232 -2.27 1.37 -9.59
N SER A 233 -1.72 2.21 -10.47
CA SER A 233 -0.70 1.79 -11.43
C SER A 233 0.74 1.85 -10.91
N ARG A 234 0.95 2.31 -9.67
CA ARG A 234 2.29 2.39 -9.07
C ARG A 234 2.60 1.06 -8.38
N ASP A 235 3.80 0.54 -8.57
CA ASP A 235 4.29 -0.69 -7.93
C ASP A 235 5.41 -0.34 -6.93
N ASP A 236 5.10 0.60 -6.02
CA ASP A 236 6.05 1.12 -5.02
C ASP A 236 5.31 1.70 -3.79
N ILE A 237 6.03 1.87 -2.68
CA ILE A 237 5.56 2.57 -1.49
C ILE A 237 5.53 4.07 -1.79
N THR A 238 4.34 4.65 -1.85
CA THR A 238 4.16 6.07 -2.14
C THR A 238 3.84 6.85 -0.87
N LEU A 239 4.62 7.90 -0.60
CA LEU A 239 4.32 8.88 0.44
C LEU A 239 3.48 10.01 -0.16
N VAL A 240 2.28 10.23 0.39
CA VAL A 240 1.37 11.31 0.01
C VAL A 240 0.82 11.95 1.26
N GLU A 241 0.39 13.21 1.19
CA GLU A 241 -0.04 13.97 2.36
C GLU A 241 -0.89 13.14 3.35
N GLY A 242 -0.40 12.94 4.58
CA GLY A 242 -1.08 12.21 5.65
C GLY A 242 -1.04 10.67 5.59
N VAL A 243 -0.49 10.06 4.53
CA VAL A 243 -0.56 8.61 4.29
C VAL A 243 0.71 8.02 3.65
N ILE A 244 1.11 6.85 4.14
CA ILE A 244 2.05 5.92 3.49
C ILE A 244 1.21 4.88 2.76
N ALA A 245 1.25 4.84 1.43
CA ALA A 245 0.50 3.86 0.65
C ALA A 245 1.44 2.76 0.14
N ASP A 246 1.23 1.53 0.58
CA ASP A 246 1.90 0.36 -0.01
C ASP A 246 1.06 -0.10 -1.21
N MET A 247 1.50 0.24 -2.42
CA MET A 247 0.81 -0.17 -3.63
C MET A 247 1.21 -1.57 -4.10
N HIS A 248 2.22 -2.18 -3.48
CA HIS A 248 2.68 -3.53 -3.80
C HIS A 248 1.91 -4.58 -3.00
N SER A 249 1.93 -4.48 -1.66
CA SER A 249 1.25 -5.43 -0.76
C SER A 249 -0.18 -5.00 -0.43
N GLY A 250 -0.50 -3.72 -0.66
CA GLY A 250 -1.77 -3.12 -0.26
C GLY A 250 -1.78 -2.57 1.16
N GLY A 251 -2.71 -1.65 1.40
CA GLY A 251 -2.91 -1.01 2.69
C GLY A 251 -2.27 0.37 2.80
N ILE A 252 -2.64 1.07 3.86
CA ILE A 252 -2.25 2.46 4.11
C ILE A 252 -1.85 2.65 5.57
N GLY A 253 -0.76 3.38 5.78
CA GLY A 253 -0.31 3.85 7.08
C GLY A 253 -0.65 5.32 7.29
N PHE A 254 -1.27 5.68 8.40
CA PHE A 254 -1.59 7.08 8.69
C PHE A 254 -0.41 7.79 9.35
N ARG A 255 0.13 8.80 8.68
CA ARG A 255 1.31 9.54 9.16
C ARG A 255 1.29 10.97 8.69
N ASN A 256 1.38 11.92 9.63
CA ASN A 256 1.73 13.29 9.29
C ASN A 256 3.23 13.37 8.98
N HIS A 257 3.58 13.71 7.74
CA HIS A 257 4.96 13.59 7.28
C HIS A 257 5.88 14.60 7.96
N SER A 258 6.84 14.09 8.69
CA SER A 258 7.90 14.90 9.31
C SER A 258 9.28 14.33 8.99
N VAL A 259 10.27 15.21 8.94
CA VAL A 259 11.66 14.89 8.64
C VAL A 259 12.60 15.58 9.63
N PRO A 260 13.73 14.95 9.99
CA PRO A 260 14.68 15.55 10.91
C PRO A 260 15.45 16.70 10.24
N SER A 261 15.72 17.77 10.98
CA SER A 261 16.47 18.93 10.51
C SER A 261 17.90 18.98 11.04
N GLY A 262 18.81 19.62 10.28
CA GLY A 262 20.19 19.82 10.71
C GLY A 262 21.11 18.61 10.57
N ILE A 263 20.77 17.63 9.72
CA ILE A 263 21.56 16.41 9.50
C ILE A 263 22.08 16.37 8.05
N PRO A 264 23.31 16.84 7.78
CA PRO A 264 23.80 17.00 6.41
C PRO A 264 24.02 15.68 5.65
N PHE A 265 24.25 14.58 6.37
CA PHE A 265 24.50 13.25 5.78
C PHE A 265 23.26 12.35 5.74
N GLY A 266 22.09 12.88 6.11
CA GLY A 266 20.88 12.09 6.22
C GLY A 266 20.75 11.31 7.53
N ALA A 267 19.61 10.65 7.70
CA ALA A 267 19.28 9.91 8.91
C ALA A 267 18.43 8.68 8.60
N GLU A 268 18.53 7.69 9.48
CA GLU A 268 17.63 6.55 9.54
C GLU A 268 16.93 6.55 10.91
N TRP A 269 15.63 6.27 10.95
CA TRP A 269 14.87 6.15 12.19
C TRP A 269 13.66 5.23 11.99
N GLU A 270 13.01 4.87 13.09
CA GLU A 270 11.84 4.00 13.08
C GLU A 270 10.65 4.69 13.75
N GLU A 271 9.46 4.46 13.22
CA GLU A 271 8.20 4.90 13.81
C GLU A 271 7.18 3.78 13.80
N ASP A 272 6.35 3.73 14.83
CA ASP A 272 5.18 2.86 14.87
C ASP A 272 4.00 3.57 14.22
N ILE A 273 3.44 3.00 13.16
CA ILE A 273 2.40 3.60 12.35
C ILE A 273 1.13 2.75 12.44
N LEU A 274 -0.02 3.42 12.60
CA LEU A 274 -1.32 2.77 12.44
C LEU A 274 -1.49 2.39 10.97
N TRP A 275 -1.59 1.09 10.71
CA TRP A 275 -1.77 0.52 9.40
C TRP A 275 -3.19 0.00 9.23
N VAL A 276 -3.81 0.27 8.09
CA VAL A 276 -5.11 -0.26 7.70
C VAL A 276 -4.99 -0.93 6.36
N GLU A 277 -5.35 -2.21 6.30
CA GLU A 277 -5.31 -3.01 5.08
C GLU A 277 -6.68 -3.66 4.81
N PRO A 278 -7.13 -3.68 3.55
CA PRO A 278 -8.37 -4.36 3.18
C PRO A 278 -8.16 -5.87 3.22
N GLU A 279 -9.10 -6.58 3.83
CA GLU A 279 -9.18 -8.04 3.80
C GLU A 279 -10.40 -8.43 2.96
N ILE A 280 -10.17 -8.72 1.68
CA ILE A 280 -11.23 -8.98 0.70
C ILE A 280 -11.10 -10.41 0.19
N SER A 281 -12.22 -11.14 0.18
CA SER A 281 -12.35 -12.39 -0.53
C SER A 281 -13.45 -12.28 -1.59
N CYS A 282 -13.14 -12.76 -2.80
CA CYS A 282 -14.05 -12.77 -3.94
C CYS A 282 -14.19 -14.19 -4.48
N VAL A 283 -15.43 -14.63 -4.67
CA VAL A 283 -15.77 -15.94 -5.19
C VAL A 283 -16.38 -15.77 -6.57
N ASN A 284 -15.82 -16.46 -7.55
CA ASN A 284 -16.37 -16.47 -8.91
C ASN A 284 -17.74 -17.16 -8.87
N THR A 285 -18.76 -16.48 -9.39
CA THR A 285 -20.10 -17.06 -9.48
C THR A 285 -20.19 -18.11 -10.60
N ASN A 286 -19.18 -18.22 -11.45
CA ASN A 286 -19.21 -19.00 -12.70
C ASN A 286 -20.40 -18.61 -13.60
N LEU A 287 -20.86 -17.37 -13.45
CA LEU A 287 -21.79 -16.70 -14.36
C LEU A 287 -21.06 -15.52 -14.97
N THR A 288 -21.22 -15.32 -16.27
CA THR A 288 -20.56 -14.22 -16.98
C THR A 288 -21.56 -13.46 -17.84
N TYR A 289 -21.31 -12.18 -18.07
CA TYR A 289 -22.02 -11.45 -19.12
C TYR A 289 -21.32 -11.64 -20.45
N GLU A 290 -22.07 -12.00 -21.48
CA GLU A 290 -21.67 -11.81 -22.86
C GLU A 290 -22.36 -10.55 -23.41
N LEU A 291 -21.55 -9.58 -23.80
CA LEU A 291 -21.95 -8.25 -24.23
C LEU A 291 -21.64 -8.13 -25.72
N THR A 292 -22.58 -7.58 -26.49
CA THR A 292 -22.35 -7.20 -27.89
C THR A 292 -22.41 -5.69 -28.03
N LEU A 293 -21.41 -5.07 -28.64
CA LEU A 293 -21.37 -3.62 -28.84
C LEU A 293 -22.29 -3.19 -29.99
N ALA A 294 -22.96 -2.06 -29.82
CA ALA A 294 -23.75 -1.40 -30.86
C ALA A 294 -22.89 -0.50 -31.73
N ASP A 295 -23.45 -0.11 -32.88
CA ASP A 295 -22.89 0.92 -33.75
C ASP A 295 -23.07 2.31 -33.11
N THR A 296 -22.04 3.15 -33.11
CA THR A 296 -22.08 4.53 -32.60
C THR A 296 -22.77 5.45 -33.61
N ARG A 297 -24.04 5.20 -33.90
CA ARG A 297 -24.87 6.15 -34.64
C ARG A 297 -25.33 7.21 -33.67
N ASN A 298 -24.62 8.34 -33.62
CA ASN A 298 -24.87 9.58 -32.87
C ASN A 298 -23.97 9.82 -31.63
N GLY A 299 -22.68 10.05 -31.87
CA GLY A 299 -21.87 10.96 -31.06
C GLY A 299 -21.59 10.60 -29.59
N THR A 300 -21.88 9.38 -29.16
CA THR A 300 -21.49 8.90 -27.83
C THR A 300 -20.02 8.49 -27.82
N PHE A 301 -19.27 8.90 -26.79
CA PHE A 301 -17.83 8.66 -26.66
C PHE A 301 -17.44 7.18 -26.48
N SER A 302 -18.42 6.28 -26.27
CA SER A 302 -18.23 4.83 -26.21
C SER A 302 -19.38 4.12 -26.92
N PRO A 303 -19.13 3.04 -27.70
CA PRO A 303 -20.19 2.24 -28.31
C PRO A 303 -21.15 1.73 -27.22
N PRO A 304 -22.46 2.01 -27.33
CA PRO A 304 -23.42 1.49 -26.36
C PRO A 304 -23.49 -0.03 -26.47
N ILE A 305 -23.94 -0.69 -25.41
CA ILE A 305 -24.13 -2.16 -25.42
C ILE A 305 -25.46 -2.44 -26.15
N ARG A 306 -25.41 -3.22 -27.23
CA ARG A 306 -26.57 -3.63 -28.03
C ARG A 306 -27.39 -4.71 -27.34
N SER A 307 -26.72 -5.71 -26.80
CA SER A 307 -27.34 -6.86 -26.15
C SER A 307 -26.44 -7.39 -25.05
N ILE A 308 -27.07 -7.98 -24.05
CA ILE A 308 -26.44 -8.60 -22.90
C ILE A 308 -27.13 -9.95 -22.65
N GLU A 309 -26.31 -10.98 -22.50
CA GLU A 309 -26.74 -12.32 -22.14
C GLU A 309 -25.94 -12.79 -20.94
N LEU A 310 -26.58 -13.59 -20.08
CA LEU A 310 -25.93 -14.30 -19.01
C LEU A 310 -25.49 -15.67 -19.52
N VAL A 311 -24.21 -16.00 -19.39
CA VAL A 311 -23.64 -17.28 -19.78
C VAL A 311 -23.33 -18.09 -18.52
N ASP A 312 -23.88 -19.30 -18.46
CA ASP A 312 -23.59 -20.25 -17.39
C ASP A 312 -22.27 -20.98 -17.65
N GLU A 313 -21.20 -20.65 -16.93
CA GLU A 313 -19.92 -21.37 -16.96
C GLU A 313 -19.80 -22.39 -15.81
N GLY A 314 -20.91 -22.79 -15.20
CA GLY A 314 -20.97 -23.66 -14.03
C GLY A 314 -21.68 -23.05 -12.83
N GLY A 315 -22.15 -21.81 -12.93
CA GLY A 315 -22.89 -21.13 -11.87
C GLY A 315 -24.26 -21.73 -11.61
N PHE A 316 -24.92 -22.26 -12.64
CA PHE A 316 -26.18 -23.01 -12.50
C PHE A 316 -25.94 -24.52 -12.64
N SER A 317 -25.25 -24.94 -13.70
CA SER A 317 -25.03 -26.35 -14.04
C SER A 317 -24.19 -27.14 -13.02
N ASN A 318 -23.23 -26.50 -12.36
CA ASN A 318 -22.41 -27.11 -11.31
C ASN A 318 -22.74 -26.58 -9.91
N LEU A 319 -23.90 -25.94 -9.73
CA LEU A 319 -24.32 -25.44 -8.44
C LEU A 319 -24.46 -26.61 -7.46
N ARG A 320 -23.84 -26.51 -6.28
CA ARG A 320 -23.89 -27.57 -5.27
C ARG A 320 -25.34 -27.90 -4.88
N HIS A 321 -25.72 -29.18 -4.96
CA HIS A 321 -27.05 -29.66 -4.58
C HIS A 321 -27.20 -29.80 -3.06
N GLY A 322 -28.44 -29.74 -2.57
CA GLY A 322 -28.78 -29.91 -1.16
C GLY A 322 -28.94 -28.59 -0.40
N ASN A 323 -29.16 -28.70 0.91
CA ASN A 323 -29.31 -27.54 1.78
C ASN A 323 -27.98 -26.75 1.82
N PRO A 324 -27.98 -25.45 1.44
CA PRO A 324 -26.76 -24.64 1.40
C PRO A 324 -26.11 -24.47 2.76
N TYR A 325 -26.89 -24.49 3.84
CA TYR A 325 -26.39 -24.32 5.19
C TYR A 325 -25.83 -25.61 5.78
N LYS A 326 -26.03 -26.75 5.11
CA LYS A 326 -25.51 -28.04 5.58
C LYS A 326 -24.01 -28.13 5.30
N GLY A 327 -23.21 -27.93 6.36
CA GLY A 327 -21.75 -28.01 6.31
C GLY A 327 -21.05 -26.65 6.27
N TRP A 328 -21.78 -25.54 6.21
CA TRP A 328 -21.20 -24.22 6.44
C TRP A 328 -21.36 -23.79 7.90
N PRO A 329 -20.32 -23.21 8.51
CA PRO A 329 -20.45 -22.55 9.79
C PRO A 329 -21.52 -21.46 9.72
N ASN A 330 -22.21 -21.22 10.83
CA ASN A 330 -23.05 -20.04 10.93
C ASN A 330 -22.16 -18.81 10.85
N ILE A 331 -22.59 -17.82 10.05
CA ILE A 331 -21.99 -16.50 10.10
C ILE A 331 -22.28 -15.96 11.50
N THR A 332 -21.21 -15.79 12.27
CA THR A 332 -21.26 -15.18 13.59
C THR A 332 -20.62 -13.81 13.53
N TYR A 333 -20.92 -13.01 14.54
CA TYR A 333 -20.30 -11.70 14.66
C TYR A 333 -18.87 -11.83 15.19
N ALA A 334 -18.53 -12.89 15.93
CA ALA A 334 -17.20 -13.06 16.52
C ALA A 334 -16.02 -13.08 15.52
N SER A 335 -16.29 -13.31 14.23
CA SER A 335 -15.26 -13.29 13.17
C SER A 335 -15.81 -12.63 11.88
N PRO A 336 -15.07 -11.70 11.26
CA PRO A 336 -15.42 -11.15 9.95
C PRO A 336 -15.52 -12.20 8.84
N ASP A 337 -14.66 -13.22 8.83
CA ASP A 337 -14.56 -14.31 7.83
C ASP A 337 -15.09 -13.96 6.42
N PRO A 338 -14.36 -13.12 5.66
CA PRO A 338 -14.80 -12.68 4.34
C PRO A 338 -14.97 -13.84 3.36
N GLN A 339 -14.16 -14.89 3.45
CA GLN A 339 -14.24 -16.05 2.57
C GLN A 339 -15.58 -16.79 2.72
N LEU A 340 -15.96 -17.16 3.95
CA LEU A 340 -17.22 -17.85 4.21
C LEU A 340 -18.43 -17.02 3.73
N ARG A 341 -18.38 -15.70 3.94
CA ARG A 341 -19.45 -14.78 3.53
C ARG A 341 -19.56 -14.69 2.01
N ALA A 342 -18.42 -14.59 1.32
CA ALA A 342 -18.37 -14.57 -0.15
C ALA A 342 -18.89 -15.89 -0.74
N ASP A 343 -18.44 -17.05 -0.23
CA ASP A 343 -18.86 -18.38 -0.70
C ASP A 343 -20.37 -18.59 -0.53
N ARG A 344 -20.88 -18.25 0.65
CA ARG A 344 -22.31 -18.42 0.97
C ARG A 344 -23.19 -17.51 0.14
N SER A 345 -22.78 -16.26 -0.04
CA SER A 345 -23.51 -15.29 -0.84
C SER A 345 -23.44 -15.60 -2.33
N ALA A 346 -22.31 -16.11 -2.85
CA ALA A 346 -22.18 -16.52 -4.24
C ALA A 346 -23.14 -17.65 -4.60
N TRP A 347 -23.23 -18.68 -3.75
CA TRP A 347 -24.18 -19.77 -3.95
C TRP A 347 -25.62 -19.29 -3.93
N LEU A 348 -25.99 -18.46 -2.93
CA LEU A 348 -27.34 -17.91 -2.82
C LEU A 348 -27.67 -17.02 -4.03
N ASN A 349 -26.72 -16.21 -4.49
CA ASN A 349 -26.88 -15.39 -5.69
C ASN A 349 -27.25 -16.24 -6.91
N ASN A 350 -26.49 -17.30 -7.18
CA ASN A 350 -26.73 -18.18 -8.31
C ASN A 350 -28.05 -18.94 -8.19
N PHE A 351 -28.35 -19.40 -6.98
CA PHE A 351 -29.58 -20.11 -6.69
C PHE A 351 -30.82 -19.24 -6.92
N LEU A 352 -30.81 -18.01 -6.40
CA LEU A 352 -31.89 -17.05 -6.62
C LEU A 352 -31.99 -16.63 -8.09
N ALA A 353 -30.86 -16.43 -8.76
CA ALA A 353 -30.82 -16.14 -10.19
C ALA A 353 -31.49 -17.26 -11.00
N GLY A 354 -31.21 -18.52 -10.69
CA GLY A 354 -31.84 -19.67 -11.34
C GLY A 354 -33.37 -19.71 -11.19
N PHE A 355 -33.92 -19.27 -10.06
CA PHE A 355 -35.38 -19.13 -9.93
C PHE A 355 -35.95 -18.02 -10.81
N THR A 356 -35.25 -16.89 -10.92
CA THR A 356 -35.71 -15.80 -11.79
C THR A 356 -35.71 -16.17 -13.27
N TYR A 357 -34.86 -17.12 -13.67
CA TYR A 357 -34.86 -17.74 -15.01
C TYR A 357 -35.77 -18.97 -15.14
N ASN A 358 -36.59 -19.27 -14.13
CA ASN A 358 -37.49 -20.41 -14.10
C ASN A 358 -36.80 -21.77 -14.37
N LEU A 359 -35.59 -22.00 -13.84
CA LEU A 359 -34.84 -23.25 -14.06
C LEU A 359 -35.42 -24.48 -13.34
N THR A 360 -36.53 -24.31 -12.61
CA THR A 360 -37.20 -25.37 -11.83
C THR A 360 -38.65 -25.59 -12.25
N ASP A 361 -39.08 -24.97 -13.37
CA ASP A 361 -40.45 -25.04 -13.87
C ASP A 361 -41.50 -24.68 -12.79
N GLY A 362 -41.19 -23.65 -11.98
CA GLY A 362 -42.04 -23.17 -10.89
C GLY A 362 -42.11 -24.10 -9.66
N ASN A 363 -41.34 -25.19 -9.61
CA ASN A 363 -41.36 -26.11 -8.49
C ASN A 363 -40.55 -25.57 -7.30
N SER A 364 -41.24 -24.96 -6.34
CA SER A 364 -40.66 -24.49 -5.07
C SER A 364 -40.04 -25.61 -4.22
N SER A 365 -40.40 -26.88 -4.45
CA SER A 365 -39.78 -28.04 -3.78
C SER A 365 -38.47 -28.50 -4.42
N ALA A 366 -38.12 -27.98 -5.60
CA ALA A 366 -36.84 -28.25 -6.26
C ALA A 366 -35.65 -27.58 -5.53
N VAL A 367 -35.92 -26.76 -4.52
CA VAL A 367 -34.96 -26.03 -3.67
C VAL A 367 -33.85 -26.92 -3.09
N GLY A 368 -34.04 -28.25 -3.04
CA GLY A 368 -33.05 -29.21 -2.53
C GLY A 368 -32.14 -29.88 -3.55
N TYR A 369 -32.37 -29.73 -4.87
CA TYR A 369 -31.79 -30.64 -5.88
C TYR A 369 -30.85 -30.00 -6.90
N GLY A 370 -30.66 -28.67 -6.87
CA GLY A 370 -29.92 -27.94 -7.89
C GLY A 370 -30.70 -27.78 -9.20
N PHE A 371 -30.03 -27.30 -10.25
CA PHE A 371 -30.64 -27.07 -11.56
C PHE A 371 -30.12 -28.10 -12.57
N ASN A 372 -31.03 -28.74 -13.30
CA ASN A 372 -30.65 -29.65 -14.37
C ASN A 372 -30.43 -28.87 -15.67
N VAL A 373 -29.27 -28.20 -15.77
CA VAL A 373 -28.91 -27.37 -16.93
C VAL A 373 -27.50 -27.70 -17.42
N THR A 374 -27.25 -27.42 -18.70
CA THR A 374 -25.95 -27.69 -19.34
C THR A 374 -25.04 -26.46 -19.24
N PRO A 375 -23.74 -26.65 -18.92
CA PRO A 375 -22.76 -25.57 -19.00
C PRO A 375 -22.70 -24.96 -20.42
N GLY A 376 -22.36 -23.68 -20.49
CA GLY A 376 -22.29 -22.88 -21.72
C GLY A 376 -23.63 -22.38 -22.22
N LYS A 377 -24.73 -22.54 -21.47
CA LYS A 377 -26.05 -22.06 -21.87
C LYS A 377 -26.15 -20.54 -21.70
N HIS A 378 -26.76 -19.88 -22.69
CA HIS A 378 -27.02 -18.44 -22.70
C HIS A 378 -28.45 -18.17 -22.24
N TYR A 379 -28.61 -17.15 -21.39
CA TYR A 379 -29.88 -16.70 -20.86
C TYR A 379 -30.04 -15.20 -21.14
N PRO A 380 -31.15 -14.78 -21.77
CA PRO A 380 -31.37 -13.36 -22.07
C PRO A 380 -31.68 -12.60 -20.78
N ILE A 381 -31.01 -11.47 -20.54
CA ILE A 381 -31.40 -10.58 -19.44
C ILE A 381 -32.70 -9.88 -19.82
N ALA A 382 -33.66 -9.86 -18.89
CA ALA A 382 -34.97 -9.27 -19.12
C ALA A 382 -34.89 -7.75 -19.36
N GLY A 383 -35.76 -7.23 -20.21
CA GLY A 383 -35.91 -5.79 -20.45
C GLY A 383 -34.83 -5.17 -21.34
N SER A 384 -34.69 -3.85 -21.26
CA SER A 384 -33.64 -3.10 -21.96
C SER A 384 -32.28 -3.29 -21.27
N VAL A 385 -31.20 -3.22 -22.04
CA VAL A 385 -29.83 -3.21 -21.51
C VAL A 385 -29.71 -2.12 -20.43
N PRO A 386 -29.31 -2.45 -19.19
CA PRO A 386 -29.22 -1.47 -18.13
C PRO A 386 -28.12 -0.44 -18.43
N TYR A 387 -28.41 0.85 -18.20
CA TYR A 387 -27.51 1.95 -18.53
C TYR A 387 -26.18 1.92 -17.76
N PHE A 388 -26.14 1.22 -16.62
CA PHE A 388 -24.96 1.12 -15.76
C PHE A 388 -23.98 0.04 -16.21
N VAL A 389 -24.35 -0.84 -17.16
CA VAL A 389 -23.44 -1.89 -17.62
C VAL A 389 -22.37 -1.27 -18.51
N THR A 390 -21.11 -1.47 -18.14
CA THR A 390 -19.94 -1.04 -18.92
C THR A 390 -18.99 -2.20 -19.19
N LEU A 391 -17.99 -1.99 -20.06
CA LEU A 391 -16.86 -2.93 -20.23
C LEU A 391 -15.82 -2.81 -19.10
N ASP A 392 -15.86 -1.72 -18.35
CA ASP A 392 -14.88 -1.39 -17.31
C ASP A 392 -15.18 -2.15 -16.01
N ILE A 393 -14.20 -2.21 -15.10
CA ILE A 393 -14.41 -2.83 -13.78
C ILE A 393 -15.49 -2.05 -13.02
N GLN A 394 -16.41 -2.76 -12.38
CA GLN A 394 -17.51 -2.15 -11.60
C GLN A 394 -17.84 -2.99 -10.38
N SER A 395 -18.34 -2.34 -9.35
CA SER A 395 -18.94 -2.98 -8.18
C SER A 395 -20.38 -2.53 -8.03
N LEU A 396 -21.27 -3.45 -7.67
CA LEU A 396 -22.67 -3.17 -7.38
C LEU A 396 -23.04 -3.77 -6.03
N SER A 397 -24.09 -3.23 -5.41
CA SER A 397 -24.65 -3.80 -4.19
C SER A 397 -25.07 -5.26 -4.40
N LEU A 398 -25.00 -6.05 -3.33
CA LEU A 398 -25.39 -7.45 -3.33
C LEU A 398 -26.92 -7.61 -3.34
N ASN A 399 -27.54 -7.42 -4.50
CA ASN A 399 -28.98 -7.53 -4.75
C ASN A 399 -29.28 -8.02 -6.18
N GLY A 400 -30.55 -8.11 -6.57
CA GLY A 400 -30.96 -8.57 -7.90
C GLY A 400 -30.81 -7.57 -9.06
N ALA A 401 -30.35 -6.34 -8.81
CA ALA A 401 -30.35 -5.27 -9.82
C ALA A 401 -29.43 -5.57 -11.01
N TRP A 402 -28.37 -6.36 -10.82
CA TRP A 402 -27.49 -6.76 -11.91
C TRP A 402 -28.24 -7.52 -13.00
N LEU A 403 -29.20 -8.37 -12.63
CA LEU A 403 -30.09 -9.09 -13.55
C LEU A 403 -31.23 -8.23 -14.13
N ASN A 404 -31.20 -6.91 -13.93
CA ASN A 404 -32.28 -6.00 -14.30
C ASN A 404 -33.63 -6.35 -13.63
N LEU A 405 -33.58 -6.95 -12.45
CA LEU A 405 -34.78 -7.31 -11.70
C LEU A 405 -35.40 -6.06 -11.05
N PRO A 406 -36.74 -6.01 -10.92
CA PRO A 406 -37.40 -4.93 -10.18
C PRO A 406 -37.00 -4.96 -8.71
N SER A 407 -37.01 -3.79 -8.06
CA SER A 407 -36.81 -3.70 -6.61
C SER A 407 -38.09 -4.07 -5.89
N ALA A 408 -38.04 -5.09 -5.03
CA ALA A 408 -39.12 -5.48 -4.14
C ALA A 408 -38.52 -6.07 -2.85
N SER A 409 -39.01 -5.63 -1.69
CA SER A 409 -38.50 -6.01 -0.37
C SER A 409 -39.62 -6.53 0.52
N PHE A 410 -39.30 -7.45 1.42
CA PHE A 410 -40.28 -7.94 2.40
C PHE A 410 -40.72 -6.83 3.37
N ASP A 411 -42.01 -6.81 3.65
CA ASP A 411 -42.63 -6.05 4.72
C ASP A 411 -42.24 -6.63 6.10
N ASN A 412 -42.42 -5.87 7.18
CA ASN A 412 -42.08 -6.30 8.55
C ASN A 412 -42.79 -7.61 9.00
N ASN A 413 -43.90 -7.96 8.36
CA ASN A 413 -44.64 -9.20 8.60
C ASN A 413 -44.10 -10.41 7.78
N GLY A 414 -43.01 -10.22 7.03
CA GLY A 414 -42.39 -11.24 6.18
C GLY A 414 -43.11 -11.49 4.85
N THR A 415 -44.01 -10.60 4.42
CA THR A 415 -44.75 -10.72 3.14
C THR A 415 -44.25 -9.74 2.10
N LEU A 416 -44.51 -10.03 0.82
CA LEU A 416 -44.16 -9.16 -0.29
C LEU A 416 -45.43 -8.67 -0.99
N THR A 417 -45.60 -7.35 -1.10
CA THR A 417 -46.74 -6.76 -1.80
C THR A 417 -46.32 -6.34 -3.22
N VAL A 418 -46.90 -6.98 -4.24
CA VAL A 418 -46.61 -6.70 -5.66
C VAL A 418 -47.91 -6.34 -6.37
N GLY A 419 -48.08 -5.06 -6.70
CA GLY A 419 -49.35 -4.53 -7.20
C GLY A 419 -50.48 -4.81 -6.20
N ASN A 420 -51.50 -5.57 -6.61
CA ASN A 420 -52.64 -5.95 -5.76
C ASN A 420 -52.49 -7.36 -5.14
N ARG A 421 -51.32 -8.01 -5.26
CA ARG A 421 -51.09 -9.36 -4.74
C ARG A 421 -50.19 -9.32 -3.52
N THR A 422 -50.49 -10.18 -2.54
CA THR A 422 -49.64 -10.43 -1.37
C THR A 422 -49.05 -11.83 -1.48
N ILE A 423 -47.72 -11.90 -1.50
CA ILE A 423 -46.95 -13.14 -1.59
C ILE A 423 -46.39 -13.43 -0.21
N LYS A 424 -46.71 -14.59 0.36
CA LYS A 424 -46.26 -15.00 1.69
C LYS A 424 -45.17 -16.05 1.62
N SER A 425 -45.14 -16.83 0.56
CA SER A 425 -44.22 -17.94 0.40
C SER A 425 -43.81 -18.17 -1.05
N ALA A 426 -42.81 -19.01 -1.25
CA ALA A 426 -42.38 -19.46 -2.57
C ALA A 426 -43.45 -20.25 -3.35
N GLU A 427 -44.47 -20.79 -2.68
CA GLU A 427 -45.58 -21.50 -3.31
C GLU A 427 -46.59 -20.56 -3.97
N ASP A 428 -46.69 -19.32 -3.48
CA ASP A 428 -47.62 -18.32 -4.04
C ASP A 428 -47.11 -17.80 -5.39
N ASP A 429 -45.83 -17.40 -5.45
CA ASP A 429 -45.15 -16.93 -6.65
C ASP A 429 -43.63 -17.00 -6.47
N LEU A 430 -43.00 -18.05 -7.00
CA LEU A 430 -41.57 -18.30 -6.83
C LEU A 430 -40.68 -17.20 -7.41
N TYR A 431 -41.10 -16.56 -8.51
CA TYR A 431 -40.32 -15.51 -9.17
C TYR A 431 -40.22 -14.27 -8.28
N TRP A 432 -41.37 -13.76 -7.84
CA TRP A 432 -41.41 -12.57 -6.99
C TRP A 432 -40.87 -12.82 -5.58
N TYR A 433 -41.13 -14.01 -5.01
CA TYR A 433 -40.53 -14.39 -3.74
C TYR A 433 -39.00 -14.41 -3.80
N SER A 434 -38.42 -14.89 -4.92
CA SER A 434 -36.96 -14.88 -5.14
C SER A 434 -36.38 -13.47 -5.27
N ILE A 435 -37.12 -12.53 -5.88
CA ILE A 435 -36.74 -11.11 -5.91
C ILE A 435 -36.73 -10.51 -4.51
N GLY A 436 -37.74 -10.84 -3.68
CA GLY A 436 -37.75 -10.47 -2.26
C GLY A 436 -36.51 -10.99 -1.53
N LEU A 437 -36.14 -12.26 -1.73
CA LEU A 437 -34.93 -12.85 -1.13
C LEU A 437 -33.63 -12.20 -1.63
N PHE A 438 -33.58 -11.79 -2.90
CA PHE A 438 -32.45 -11.02 -3.43
C PHE A 438 -32.25 -9.69 -2.68
N SER A 439 -33.32 -9.05 -2.23
CA SER A 439 -33.22 -7.80 -1.45
C SER A 439 -32.61 -8.03 -0.05
N GLU A 440 -32.76 -9.22 0.51
CA GLU A 440 -32.18 -9.61 1.80
C GLU A 440 -30.75 -10.15 1.69
N LEU A 441 -30.27 -10.46 0.48
CA LEU A 441 -29.00 -11.16 0.28
C LEU A 441 -27.82 -10.41 0.91
N ASN A 442 -27.82 -9.07 0.80
CA ASN A 442 -26.83 -8.23 1.48
C ASN A 442 -26.88 -8.42 3.00
N GLY A 443 -28.04 -8.26 3.64
CA GLY A 443 -28.17 -8.42 5.08
C GLY A 443 -27.82 -9.83 5.57
N ARG A 444 -28.08 -10.87 4.75
CA ARG A 444 -27.64 -12.25 5.02
C ARG A 444 -26.12 -12.40 4.97
N CYS A 445 -25.46 -11.74 4.03
CA CYS A 445 -24.01 -11.69 3.95
C CYS A 445 -23.39 -10.97 5.15
N LEU A 446 -24.03 -9.89 5.61
CA LEU A 446 -23.65 -9.13 6.81
C LEU A 446 -23.94 -9.87 8.11
N GLY A 447 -24.83 -10.87 8.08
CA GLY A 447 -25.24 -11.66 9.24
C GLY A 447 -26.44 -11.08 10.00
N GLN A 448 -27.11 -10.05 9.47
CA GLN A 448 -28.17 -9.28 10.15
C GLN A 448 -29.37 -10.12 10.61
N TYR A 449 -29.67 -11.24 9.94
CA TYR A 449 -30.90 -12.03 10.16
C TYR A 449 -30.78 -13.20 11.16
N ASN A 450 -29.75 -13.25 12.01
CA ASN A 450 -29.57 -14.31 13.03
C ASN A 450 -29.56 -13.70 14.45
N ASP A 451 -30.35 -14.12 15.44
CA ASP A 451 -30.48 -13.46 16.78
C ASP A 451 -29.19 -13.02 17.52
N ALA A 452 -28.03 -13.65 17.26
CA ALA A 452 -26.73 -13.21 17.77
C ALA A 452 -26.20 -11.91 17.11
N SER A 453 -26.87 -11.43 16.06
CA SER A 453 -26.44 -10.39 15.12
C SER A 453 -26.77 -8.97 15.50
N ILE A 454 -27.82 -8.82 16.29
CA ILE A 454 -28.45 -7.54 16.56
C ILE A 454 -27.58 -6.67 17.48
N ARG A 455 -26.52 -7.23 18.08
CA ARG A 455 -25.78 -6.61 19.20
C ARG A 455 -24.35 -6.14 18.92
N ASN A 456 -23.74 -6.52 17.79
CA ASN A 456 -22.37 -6.12 17.46
C ASN A 456 -22.30 -5.68 16.00
N GLU A 457 -21.59 -4.61 15.67
CA GLU A 457 -21.38 -4.16 14.29
C GLU A 457 -19.92 -4.48 13.90
N TYR A 458 -19.70 -5.49 13.06
CA TYR A 458 -18.43 -5.62 12.35
C TYR A 458 -18.61 -4.99 10.97
N ASN A 459 -17.69 -4.11 10.59
CA ASN A 459 -17.70 -3.41 9.30
C ASN A 459 -17.27 -4.36 8.17
N VAL A 460 -18.10 -5.36 7.88
CA VAL A 460 -18.02 -6.16 6.65
C VAL A 460 -18.92 -5.53 5.61
N GLU A 461 -18.48 -5.49 4.36
CA GLU A 461 -19.30 -5.10 3.22
C GLU A 461 -19.32 -6.23 2.20
N CYS A 462 -20.48 -6.46 1.56
CA CYS A 462 -20.62 -7.46 0.52
C CYS A 462 -21.17 -6.84 -0.75
N GLY A 463 -20.69 -7.32 -1.89
CA GLY A 463 -21.08 -6.77 -3.19
C GLY A 463 -20.82 -7.72 -4.34
N HIS A 464 -21.40 -7.38 -5.48
CA HIS A 464 -21.01 -7.96 -6.75
C HIS A 464 -19.82 -7.19 -7.30
N PHE A 465 -18.78 -7.89 -7.70
CA PHE A 465 -17.65 -7.33 -8.42
C PHE A 465 -17.65 -7.89 -9.83
N PHE A 466 -17.65 -7.03 -10.83
CA PHE A 466 -17.58 -7.43 -12.23
C PHE A 466 -16.18 -7.09 -12.73
N GLY A 467 -15.45 -8.12 -13.15
CA GLY A 467 -14.08 -7.97 -13.65
C GLY A 467 -14.02 -7.21 -14.97
N ALA A 468 -12.80 -6.96 -15.44
CA ALA A 468 -12.59 -6.35 -16.75
C ALA A 468 -13.15 -7.26 -17.86
N ALA A 469 -13.85 -6.68 -18.83
CA ALA A 469 -14.37 -7.43 -19.96
C ALA A 469 -13.23 -7.82 -20.92
N SER A 470 -13.29 -9.06 -21.43
CA SER A 470 -12.32 -9.61 -22.39
C SER A 470 -13.01 -9.91 -23.71
N ARG A 471 -12.32 -9.67 -24.84
CA ARG A 471 -12.89 -9.90 -26.17
C ARG A 471 -12.92 -11.40 -26.49
N VAL A 472 -14.05 -11.91 -27.01
CA VAL A 472 -14.27 -13.35 -27.25
C VAL A 472 -14.50 -13.73 -28.70
N ASP A 473 -14.59 -12.76 -29.61
CA ASP A 473 -14.79 -12.98 -31.05
C ASP A 473 -13.49 -13.06 -31.87
N GLY A 474 -12.32 -13.05 -31.21
CA GLY A 474 -11.00 -13.16 -31.84
C GLY A 474 -10.45 -11.88 -32.47
N GLY A 475 -11.12 -10.73 -32.34
CA GLY A 475 -10.56 -9.45 -32.80
C GLY A 475 -9.57 -8.80 -31.83
N ASN A 476 -9.15 -7.56 -32.12
CA ASN A 476 -8.19 -6.83 -31.29
C ASN A 476 -8.78 -6.56 -29.87
N PRO A 477 -8.12 -7.01 -28.78
CA PRO A 477 -8.64 -6.91 -27.41
C PRO A 477 -8.63 -5.48 -26.83
N LEU A 478 -8.00 -4.52 -27.51
CA LEU A 478 -7.96 -3.11 -27.11
C LEU A 478 -8.91 -2.24 -27.94
N PHE A 479 -9.49 -2.78 -29.01
CA PHE A 479 -10.33 -2.02 -29.93
C PHE A 479 -11.80 -2.37 -29.76
N LYS A 480 -12.60 -1.40 -29.30
CA LYS A 480 -14.04 -1.50 -29.07
C LYS A 480 -14.81 -1.32 -30.39
N GLU A 481 -14.87 -2.37 -31.18
CA GLU A 481 -15.52 -2.37 -32.50
C GLU A 481 -17.03 -2.59 -32.40
N ALA A 482 -17.83 -1.94 -33.25
CA ALA A 482 -19.26 -2.19 -33.33
C ALA A 482 -19.54 -3.66 -33.72
N GLY A 483 -20.46 -4.32 -33.01
CA GLY A 483 -20.76 -5.73 -33.19
C GLY A 483 -19.77 -6.70 -32.51
N SER A 484 -18.68 -6.18 -31.92
CA SER A 484 -17.74 -7.06 -31.20
C SER A 484 -18.35 -7.65 -29.93
N LYS A 485 -17.89 -8.86 -29.59
CA LYS A 485 -18.35 -9.61 -28.41
C LYS A 485 -17.34 -9.61 -27.29
N TRP A 486 -17.83 -9.38 -26.07
CA TRP A 486 -17.02 -9.27 -24.87
C TRP A 486 -17.62 -10.10 -23.74
N ARG A 487 -16.78 -10.78 -22.97
CA ARG A 487 -17.17 -11.55 -21.79
C ARG A 487 -16.68 -10.88 -20.52
N LYS A 488 -17.59 -10.74 -19.54
CA LYS A 488 -17.32 -10.10 -18.26
C LYS A 488 -17.60 -11.06 -17.10
N PRO A 489 -16.59 -11.42 -16.29
CA PRO A 489 -16.79 -12.32 -15.17
C PRO A 489 -17.49 -11.60 -14.00
N ILE A 490 -18.32 -12.35 -13.26
CA ILE A 490 -19.08 -11.86 -12.12
C ILE A 490 -18.57 -12.58 -10.86
N TYR A 491 -18.24 -11.80 -9.84
CA TYR A 491 -17.80 -12.30 -8.54
C TYR A 491 -18.75 -11.79 -7.47
N THR A 492 -18.95 -12.59 -6.42
CA THR A 492 -19.50 -12.11 -5.16
C THR A 492 -18.34 -11.95 -4.19
N CYS A 493 -18.17 -10.75 -3.65
CA CYS A 493 -17.10 -10.44 -2.73
C CYS A 493 -17.65 -10.07 -1.35
N ALA A 494 -16.90 -10.39 -0.32
CA ALA A 494 -17.03 -9.80 1.00
C ALA A 494 -15.68 -9.19 1.39
N GLY A 495 -15.73 -8.03 2.01
CA GLY A 495 -14.55 -7.28 2.42
C GLY A 495 -14.69 -6.79 3.86
N ALA A 496 -13.59 -6.84 4.60
CA ALA A 496 -13.43 -6.18 5.88
C ALA A 496 -12.17 -5.30 5.85
N VAL A 497 -11.95 -4.55 6.91
CA VAL A 497 -10.71 -3.79 7.12
C VAL A 497 -10.02 -4.29 8.37
N LYS A 498 -8.75 -4.60 8.24
CA LYS A 498 -7.88 -4.97 9.35
C LYS A 498 -7.02 -3.78 9.71
N SER A 499 -6.94 -3.47 11.00
CA SER A 499 -6.05 -2.45 11.54
C SER A 499 -4.96 -3.10 12.38
N SER A 500 -3.70 -2.73 12.15
CA SER A 500 -2.54 -3.17 12.94
C SER A 500 -1.58 -2.00 13.20
N VAL A 501 -0.58 -2.23 14.05
CA VAL A 501 0.56 -1.32 14.19
C VAL A 501 1.74 -1.95 13.47
N LYS A 502 2.36 -1.21 12.54
CA LYS A 502 3.58 -1.62 11.85
C LYS A 502 4.72 -0.70 12.23
N THR A 503 5.92 -1.25 12.44
CA THR A 503 7.14 -0.48 12.62
C THR A 503 7.73 -0.19 11.24
N VAL A 504 7.87 1.09 10.91
CA VAL A 504 8.33 1.58 9.61
C VAL A 504 9.69 2.24 9.78
N SER A 505 10.69 1.71 9.07
CA SER A 505 12.04 2.28 9.03
C SER A 505 12.13 3.29 7.87
N PHE A 506 12.43 4.54 8.20
CA PHE A 506 12.62 5.63 7.25
C PHE A 506 14.10 5.90 7.00
N VAL A 507 14.41 6.38 5.81
CA VAL A 507 15.72 6.95 5.46
C VAL A 507 15.54 8.25 4.70
N MET A 508 16.43 9.22 4.95
CA MET A 508 16.40 10.51 4.27
C MET A 508 17.81 10.95 3.87
N ASN A 509 17.95 11.51 2.66
CA ASN A 509 19.22 11.95 2.10
C ASN A 509 19.51 13.44 2.35
N GLY A 510 19.67 13.84 3.62
CA GLY A 510 20.22 15.15 4.05
C GLY A 510 19.45 16.43 3.69
N THR A 511 18.58 16.38 2.68
CA THR A 511 17.61 17.42 2.33
C THR A 511 16.36 17.21 3.17
N ALA A 512 15.89 18.24 3.86
CA ALA A 512 14.67 18.14 4.66
C ALA A 512 13.41 18.33 3.78
N SER A 513 13.15 17.38 2.88
CA SER A 513 11.96 17.38 2.01
C SER A 513 11.32 15.98 1.91
N LEU A 514 10.01 15.93 1.64
CA LEU A 514 9.28 14.67 1.49
C LEU A 514 9.82 13.82 0.33
N GLU A 515 10.26 14.44 -0.76
CA GLU A 515 10.82 13.75 -1.94
C GLU A 515 12.11 12.98 -1.64
N SER A 516 12.82 13.36 -0.58
CA SER A 516 14.06 12.71 -0.16
C SER A 516 13.86 11.66 0.94
N LEU A 517 12.63 11.52 1.43
CA LEU A 517 12.22 10.51 2.39
C LEU A 517 11.84 9.23 1.67
N SER A 518 12.38 8.10 2.10
CA SER A 518 11.95 6.79 1.62
C SER A 518 11.75 5.81 2.76
N VAL A 519 10.92 4.80 2.50
CA VAL A 519 10.67 3.71 3.42
C VAL A 519 11.63 2.58 3.07
N LYS A 520 12.47 2.19 4.03
CA LYS A 520 13.47 1.13 3.89
C LYS A 520 12.88 -0.24 4.22
N LYS A 521 12.02 -0.28 5.24
CA LYS A 521 11.47 -1.52 5.78
C LYS A 521 10.14 -1.25 6.49
N MET A 522 9.23 -2.22 6.43
CA MET A 522 7.99 -2.24 7.20
C MET A 522 7.81 -3.64 7.78
N GLU A 523 7.55 -3.73 9.09
CA GLU A 523 7.32 -4.99 9.78
C GLU A 523 6.11 -4.90 10.72
N ASP A 524 5.39 -6.01 10.87
CA ASP A 524 4.35 -6.12 11.88
C ASP A 524 4.98 -6.07 13.27
N LYS A 525 4.33 -5.36 14.19
CA LYS A 525 4.79 -5.18 15.56
C LYS A 525 4.33 -6.29 16.50
#